data_AF-A0A849U492-F1
#
_entry.id   AF-A0A849U492-F1
#
_cell.length_a   1.000
_cell.length_b   1.000
_cell.length_c   1.000
_cell.angle_alpha   90.00
_cell.angle_beta   90.00
_cell.angle_gamma   90.00
#
_symmetry.space_group_name_H-M   'P 1'
#
loop_
_entity.id
_entity.type
_entity.pdbx_description
1 polymer ?
#
loop_
_entity_poly.entity_id
_entity_poly.type
_entity_poly.pdbx_seq_one_letter_code
_entity_poly.pdbx_strand_id
1 'polypeptide(L)'
;MKLINNIRRFLATTALTICAALVSSNSNATLLNAPTSGTFTMNLDRLALAPYSGYFLSKFWEAAASDFTNPANTGDYFNSQITTTEIPAINQVFTLAAIGSNPANQAVQRAVKATSANFTIDSNTLVGVDSVIGDYGLRVAGAQIGMTGVQGFYAPYWLTNCCGLGGGLVNGDFSVVYDTARQTDGRSGWYLANNMYFTMATYDFSNLSIAFTDADNWRLSGDLLMSPENGSMLKGAILNDVGDFCLGSGSFTGCGQVSTVPLPTSAWLFISSLLGFVGFSSRKR
;
A
#
# COMPACT_ATOMS: atom_id res chain seq x y z
N MET A 1 5.56 64.35 50.17
CA MET A 1 4.61 63.44 50.86
C MET A 1 4.90 62.04 50.31
N LYS A 2 5.80 61.26 50.95
CA LYS A 2 5.50 60.09 51.82
C LYS A 2 4.55 59.09 51.12
N LEU A 3 4.79 57.78 50.98
CA LEU A 3 5.73 56.84 51.61
C LEU A 3 5.53 55.45 50.94
N ILE A 4 6.62 54.69 50.69
CA ILE A 4 6.85 53.25 51.01
C ILE A 4 5.86 52.15 50.52
N ASN A 5 6.37 51.20 49.71
CA ASN A 5 6.45 49.74 50.01
C ASN A 5 6.93 48.97 48.75
N ASN A 6 8.22 48.61 48.59
CA ASN A 6 8.90 47.40 49.11
C ASN A 6 8.12 46.08 48.96
N ILE A 7 8.31 45.35 47.85
CA ILE A 7 8.38 43.88 47.87
C ILE A 7 9.50 43.43 46.93
N ARG A 8 10.64 43.05 47.53
CA ARG A 8 11.68 42.23 46.92
C ARG A 8 11.16 40.80 46.81
N ARG A 9 11.18 40.21 45.61
CA ARG A 9 11.21 38.76 45.45
C ARG A 9 12.40 38.39 44.59
N PHE A 10 13.44 37.87 45.26
CA PHE A 10 14.51 37.09 44.66
C PHE A 10 13.89 35.82 44.07
N LEU A 11 13.95 35.67 42.75
CA LEU A 11 13.82 34.39 42.09
C LEU A 11 15.15 34.15 41.37
N ALA A 12 16.00 33.35 42.00
CA ALA A 12 17.18 32.79 41.38
C ALA A 12 16.72 31.70 40.41
N THR A 13 16.63 32.03 39.13
CA THR A 13 16.37 31.04 38.08
C THR A 13 17.71 30.46 37.65
N THR A 14 18.01 29.27 38.14
CA THR A 14 19.17 28.47 37.72
C THR A 14 19.00 28.09 36.25
N ALA A 15 19.78 28.71 35.37
CA ALA A 15 19.86 28.31 33.97
C ALA A 15 20.66 27.01 33.87
N LEU A 16 19.97 25.87 33.73
CA LEU A 16 20.59 24.60 33.36
C LEU A 16 20.75 24.56 31.84
N THR A 17 21.89 25.03 31.34
CA THR A 17 22.26 24.90 29.93
C THR A 17 22.66 23.44 29.68
N ILE A 18 21.72 22.62 29.23
CA ILE A 18 22.04 21.32 28.63
C ILE A 18 22.58 21.63 27.24
N CYS A 19 23.90 21.69 27.10
CA CYS A 19 24.56 21.56 25.81
C CYS A 19 24.36 20.10 25.33
N ALA A 20 23.19 19.82 24.76
CA ALA A 20 23.05 18.69 23.87
C ALA A 20 23.90 19.02 22.65
N ALA A 21 25.10 18.45 22.60
CA ALA A 21 25.84 18.34 21.36
C ALA A 21 24.95 17.54 20.40
N LEU A 22 24.23 18.25 19.53
CA LEU A 22 23.68 17.72 18.31
C LEU A 22 24.89 17.25 17.50
N VAL A 23 25.28 15.99 17.70
CA VAL A 23 26.10 15.29 16.74
C VAL A 23 25.21 15.20 15.51
N SER A 24 25.36 16.13 14.57
CA SER A 24 24.85 15.96 13.23
C SER A 24 25.56 14.73 12.68
N SER A 25 24.93 13.56 12.82
CA SER A 25 25.28 12.44 11.98
C SER A 25 25.05 12.94 10.56
N ASN A 26 26.13 13.24 9.84
CA ASN A 26 26.09 13.34 8.40
C ASN A 26 25.64 11.95 7.92
N SER A 27 24.32 11.72 7.87
CA SER A 27 23.78 10.55 7.21
C SER A 27 24.04 10.79 5.73
N ASN A 28 25.14 10.23 5.24
CA ASN A 28 25.33 10.13 3.80
C ASN A 28 24.09 9.40 3.26
N ALA A 29 23.31 10.09 2.43
CA ALA A 29 22.15 9.50 1.80
C ALA A 29 22.60 8.22 1.09
N THR A 30 21.95 7.10 1.40
CA THR A 30 22.19 5.85 0.69
C THR A 30 21.19 5.80 -0.44
N LEU A 31 21.69 5.61 -1.67
CA LEU A 31 20.83 5.30 -2.80
C LEU A 31 20.45 3.83 -2.72
N LEU A 32 19.16 3.57 -2.52
CA LEU A 32 18.60 2.23 -2.51
C LEU A 32 18.25 1.85 -3.94
N ASN A 33 18.61 0.65 -4.38
CA ASN A 33 18.53 0.24 -5.78
C ASN A 33 17.23 -0.51 -6.09
N ALA A 34 17.04 -0.74 -7.38
CA ALA A 34 16.02 -1.64 -7.92
C ALA A 34 16.05 -3.01 -7.22
N PRO A 35 14.91 -3.50 -6.71
CA PRO A 35 14.85 -4.82 -6.11
C PRO A 35 15.04 -5.89 -7.19
N THR A 36 15.96 -6.83 -6.95
CA THR A 36 16.11 -8.02 -7.81
C THR A 36 14.94 -8.99 -7.63
N SER A 37 14.32 -8.96 -6.46
CA SER A 37 13.10 -9.67 -6.08
C SER A 37 12.48 -8.98 -4.88
N GLY A 38 11.20 -9.26 -4.61
CA GLY A 38 10.53 -8.73 -3.44
C GLY A 38 9.03 -8.87 -3.55
N THR A 39 8.33 -8.20 -2.64
CA THR A 39 6.87 -8.13 -2.65
C THR A 39 6.38 -6.74 -2.30
N PHE A 40 5.21 -6.41 -2.81
CA PHE A 40 4.41 -5.30 -2.35
C PHE A 40 3.15 -5.85 -1.69
N THR A 41 2.92 -5.52 -0.42
CA THR A 41 1.72 -5.95 0.30
C THR A 41 0.80 -4.75 0.47
N MET A 42 -0.48 -4.92 0.14
CA MET A 42 -1.54 -3.95 0.45
C MET A 42 -2.51 -4.51 1.50
N ASN A 43 -2.88 -3.65 2.44
CA ASN A 43 -3.97 -3.87 3.38
C ASN A 43 -4.94 -2.69 3.23
N LEU A 44 -6.11 -2.93 2.65
CA LEU A 44 -7.10 -1.87 2.43
C LEU A 44 -8.12 -1.83 3.56
N ASP A 45 -8.50 -0.63 3.98
CA ASP A 45 -9.58 -0.42 4.94
C ASP A 45 -10.94 -0.45 4.23
N ARG A 46 -11.73 -1.46 4.56
CA ARG A 46 -13.12 -1.63 4.12
C ARG A 46 -13.97 -0.37 4.38
N LEU A 47 -13.87 0.21 5.57
CA LEU A 47 -14.72 1.35 5.95
C LEU A 47 -14.34 2.59 5.15
N ALA A 48 -13.05 2.79 4.90
CA ALA A 48 -12.55 3.85 4.05
C ALA A 48 -12.91 3.67 2.57
N LEU A 49 -13.08 2.43 2.09
CA LEU A 49 -13.51 2.14 0.73
C LEU A 49 -15.04 2.26 0.51
N ALA A 50 -15.85 2.12 1.56
CA ALA A 50 -17.31 2.14 1.44
C ALA A 50 -17.90 3.41 0.77
N PRO A 51 -17.36 4.63 0.98
CA PRO A 51 -17.85 5.85 0.31
C PRO A 51 -17.70 5.84 -1.22
N TYR A 52 -16.88 4.96 -1.79
CA TYR A 52 -16.61 4.90 -3.23
C TYR A 52 -17.67 4.08 -3.98
N SER A 53 -18.95 4.45 -3.90
CA SER A 53 -20.04 3.64 -4.49
C SER A 53 -20.22 2.25 -3.85
N GLY A 54 -19.91 2.12 -2.55
CA GLY A 54 -20.05 0.85 -1.81
C GLY A 54 -18.98 -0.17 -2.18
N TYR A 55 -17.86 0.29 -2.73
CA TYR A 55 -16.78 -0.51 -3.29
C TYR A 55 -16.11 -1.42 -2.25
N PHE A 56 -15.96 -2.70 -2.59
CA PHE A 56 -15.24 -3.66 -1.77
C PHE A 56 -14.48 -4.68 -2.62
N LEU A 57 -13.42 -5.25 -2.06
CA LEU A 57 -12.65 -6.29 -2.73
C LEU A 57 -13.48 -7.58 -2.80
N SER A 58 -13.67 -8.13 -3.99
CA SER A 58 -14.40 -9.38 -4.21
C SER A 58 -13.49 -10.52 -4.71
N LYS A 59 -12.43 -10.16 -5.44
CA LYS A 59 -11.51 -11.14 -6.02
C LYS A 59 -10.08 -10.63 -5.96
N PHE A 60 -9.15 -11.55 -5.73
CA PHE A 60 -7.73 -11.28 -5.83
C PHE A 60 -7.05 -12.48 -6.50
N TRP A 61 -6.17 -12.20 -7.46
CA TRP A 61 -5.24 -13.18 -8.01
C TRP A 61 -3.85 -12.89 -7.46
N GLU A 62 -3.37 -13.79 -6.61
CA GLU A 62 -1.99 -13.83 -6.14
C GLU A 62 -1.14 -14.81 -6.96
N ALA A 63 0.17 -14.59 -6.97
CA ALA A 63 1.18 -15.54 -7.46
C ALA A 63 0.79 -16.22 -8.80
N ALA A 64 0.70 -17.55 -8.82
CA ALA A 64 0.40 -18.35 -10.01
C ALA A 64 -0.98 -18.04 -10.63
N ALA A 65 -1.99 -17.66 -9.83
CA ALA A 65 -3.30 -17.26 -10.36
C ALA A 65 -3.20 -15.96 -11.18
N SER A 66 -2.18 -15.14 -10.93
CA SER A 66 -1.92 -13.91 -11.65
C SER A 66 -1.00 -14.08 -12.86
N ASP A 67 -0.66 -15.32 -13.25
CA ASP A 67 0.20 -15.59 -14.41
C ASP A 67 -0.30 -14.84 -15.64
N PHE A 68 0.46 -13.83 -16.05
CA PHE A 68 0.11 -12.96 -17.16
C PHE A 68 0.39 -13.61 -18.52
N THR A 69 1.16 -14.70 -18.56
CA THR A 69 1.47 -15.40 -19.82
C THR A 69 0.40 -16.41 -20.22
N ASN A 70 -0.47 -16.80 -19.28
CA ASN A 70 -1.60 -17.65 -19.57
C ASN A 70 -2.66 -16.87 -20.37
N PRO A 71 -2.97 -17.25 -21.62
CA PRO A 71 -3.92 -16.52 -22.46
C PRO A 71 -5.36 -16.50 -21.91
N ALA A 72 -5.70 -17.37 -20.96
CA ALA A 72 -6.98 -17.34 -20.26
C ALA A 72 -7.06 -16.25 -19.19
N ASN A 73 -5.94 -15.77 -18.67
CA ASN A 73 -5.87 -14.81 -17.57
C ASN A 73 -5.98 -13.35 -18.07
N THR A 74 -6.99 -13.08 -18.89
CA THR A 74 -7.31 -11.74 -19.42
C THR A 74 -7.99 -10.87 -18.36
N GLY A 75 -8.03 -9.56 -18.63
CA GLY A 75 -8.87 -8.63 -17.86
C GLY A 75 -10.33 -9.02 -17.84
N ASP A 76 -10.89 -9.33 -19.01
CA ASP A 76 -12.32 -9.63 -19.11
C ASP A 76 -12.68 -10.93 -18.40
N TYR A 77 -11.80 -11.94 -18.47
CA TYR A 77 -12.00 -13.17 -17.72
C TYR A 77 -11.99 -12.91 -16.22
N PHE A 78 -11.02 -12.13 -15.72
CA PHE A 78 -11.00 -11.74 -14.32
C PHE A 78 -12.24 -10.93 -13.92
N ASN A 79 -12.66 -9.98 -14.73
CA ASN A 79 -13.86 -9.17 -14.48
C ASN A 79 -15.12 -10.05 -14.35
N SER A 80 -15.23 -11.10 -15.17
CA SER A 80 -16.33 -12.08 -15.10
C SER A 80 -16.35 -12.89 -13.80
N GLN A 81 -15.23 -12.91 -13.06
CA GLN A 81 -15.09 -13.60 -11.76
C GLN A 81 -15.39 -12.68 -10.57
N ILE A 82 -15.61 -11.38 -10.79
CA ILE A 82 -16.01 -10.45 -9.73
C ILE A 82 -17.44 -10.78 -9.33
N THR A 83 -17.68 -10.90 -8.02
CA THR A 83 -18.98 -11.29 -7.47
C THR A 83 -19.51 -10.22 -6.52
N THR A 84 -20.74 -10.39 -6.06
CA THR A 84 -21.33 -9.57 -5.00
C THR A 84 -20.87 -9.97 -3.59
N THR A 85 -19.93 -10.93 -3.50
CA THR A 85 -19.37 -11.40 -2.22
C THR A 85 -18.05 -10.71 -1.96
N GLU A 86 -17.95 -10.11 -0.78
CA GLU A 86 -16.74 -9.48 -0.28
C GLU A 86 -15.74 -10.52 0.24
N ILE A 87 -14.46 -10.29 -0.03
CA ILE A 87 -13.34 -11.00 0.58
C ILE A 87 -12.52 -10.03 1.44
N PRO A 88 -11.76 -10.53 2.44
CA PRO A 88 -10.87 -9.68 3.22
C PRO A 88 -9.86 -8.96 2.32
N ALA A 89 -9.75 -7.64 2.46
CA ALA A 89 -8.80 -6.82 1.71
C ALA A 89 -7.43 -6.69 2.41
N ILE A 90 -7.04 -7.72 3.15
CA ILE A 90 -5.76 -7.81 3.88
C ILE A 90 -4.81 -8.76 3.16
N ASN A 91 -3.51 -8.56 3.36
CA ASN A 91 -2.44 -9.40 2.81
C ASN A 91 -2.53 -9.57 1.28
N GLN A 92 -2.85 -8.51 0.57
CA GLN A 92 -2.85 -8.54 -0.89
C GLN A 92 -1.41 -8.41 -1.38
N VAL A 93 -0.78 -9.55 -1.69
CA VAL A 93 0.65 -9.65 -1.95
C VAL A 93 0.91 -9.73 -3.44
N PHE A 94 1.61 -8.73 -3.95
CA PHE A 94 2.04 -8.61 -5.34
C PHE A 94 3.51 -8.99 -5.43
N THR A 95 3.85 -9.78 -6.44
CA THR A 95 5.24 -10.15 -6.70
C THR A 95 5.87 -9.10 -7.60
N LEU A 96 7.05 -8.60 -7.22
CA LEU A 96 7.79 -7.66 -8.04
C LEU A 96 8.26 -8.33 -9.33
N ALA A 97 8.11 -7.64 -10.45
CA ALA A 97 8.61 -8.08 -11.73
C ALA A 97 10.14 -7.95 -11.78
N ALA A 98 10.77 -8.83 -12.55
CA ALA A 98 12.21 -8.82 -12.73
C ALA A 98 12.71 -7.50 -13.33
N ILE A 99 13.98 -7.19 -13.07
CA ILE A 99 14.67 -6.05 -13.68
C ILE A 99 14.87 -6.31 -15.17
N GLY A 100 14.51 -5.34 -16.02
CA GLY A 100 14.80 -5.39 -17.45
C GLY A 100 13.68 -4.85 -18.33
N SER A 101 13.42 -5.55 -19.44
CA SER A 101 12.36 -5.19 -20.39
C SER A 101 11.01 -5.74 -19.96
N ASN A 102 9.94 -5.02 -20.32
CA ASN A 102 8.57 -5.48 -20.06
C ASN A 102 8.37 -6.92 -20.55
N PRO A 103 7.73 -7.80 -19.76
CA PRO A 103 7.49 -9.17 -20.17
C PRO A 103 6.73 -9.27 -21.50
N ALA A 104 7.11 -10.23 -22.34
CA ALA A 104 6.42 -10.54 -23.59
C ALA A 104 5.26 -11.52 -23.37
N ASN A 105 4.46 -11.75 -24.43
CA ASN A 105 3.39 -12.76 -24.48
C ASN A 105 2.35 -12.64 -23.37
N GLN A 106 1.99 -11.41 -23.01
CA GLN A 106 0.98 -11.16 -22.00
C GLN A 106 -0.42 -11.42 -22.55
N ALA A 107 -1.31 -11.93 -21.71
CA ALA A 107 -2.72 -12.09 -22.03
C ALA A 107 -3.37 -10.74 -22.35
N VAL A 108 -4.49 -10.77 -23.07
CA VAL A 108 -5.21 -9.55 -23.46
C VAL A 108 -5.58 -8.73 -22.22
N GLN A 109 -5.39 -7.40 -22.31
CA GLN A 109 -5.60 -6.41 -21.24
C GLN A 109 -4.62 -6.49 -20.05
N ARG A 110 -3.67 -7.43 -20.06
CA ARG A 110 -2.55 -7.44 -19.13
C ARG A 110 -1.43 -6.56 -19.69
N ALA A 111 -0.79 -5.79 -18.82
CA ALA A 111 0.36 -4.96 -19.21
C ALA A 111 1.35 -4.81 -18.05
N VAL A 112 1.77 -5.95 -17.50
CA VAL A 112 2.88 -6.08 -16.56
C VAL A 112 4.07 -5.31 -17.08
N LYS A 113 4.61 -4.47 -16.21
CA LYS A 113 5.84 -3.73 -16.46
C LYS A 113 6.99 -4.42 -15.76
N ALA A 114 8.19 -4.29 -16.31
CA ALA A 114 9.40 -4.70 -15.62
C ALA A 114 9.81 -3.66 -14.57
N THR A 115 10.71 -4.07 -13.67
CA THR A 115 11.40 -3.14 -12.78
C THR A 115 12.54 -2.48 -13.54
N SER A 116 12.66 -1.15 -13.43
CA SER A 116 13.70 -0.39 -14.11
C SER A 116 15.06 -0.60 -13.43
N ALA A 117 16.11 -0.87 -14.21
CA ALA A 117 17.47 -1.06 -13.67
C ALA A 117 18.04 0.20 -13.00
N ASN A 118 17.56 1.38 -13.41
CA ASN A 118 17.92 2.67 -12.83
C ASN A 118 16.96 3.13 -11.73
N PHE A 119 16.08 2.26 -11.21
CA PHE A 119 15.24 2.61 -10.06
C PHE A 119 16.12 2.90 -8.85
N THR A 120 15.88 4.06 -8.23
CA THR A 120 16.53 4.44 -6.98
C THR A 120 15.58 5.18 -6.05
N ILE A 121 15.86 5.10 -4.75
CA ILE A 121 15.27 5.94 -3.69
C ILE A 121 16.42 6.57 -2.90
N ASP A 122 16.37 7.89 -2.72
CA ASP A 122 17.24 8.59 -1.78
C ASP A 122 16.75 8.35 -0.34
N SER A 123 17.55 7.69 0.50
CA SER A 123 17.11 7.27 1.83
C SER A 123 16.81 8.42 2.81
N ASN A 124 17.29 9.64 2.54
CA ASN A 124 17.11 10.79 3.42
C ASN A 124 15.87 11.62 3.02
N THR A 125 15.67 11.79 1.72
CA THR A 125 14.61 12.64 1.16
C THR A 125 13.40 11.85 0.68
N LEU A 126 13.55 10.53 0.53
CA LEU A 126 12.58 9.61 -0.06
C LEU A 126 12.19 9.97 -1.49
N VAL A 127 13.05 10.71 -2.20
CA VAL A 127 12.85 11.09 -3.60
C VAL A 127 13.30 9.93 -4.50
N GLY A 128 12.56 9.68 -5.58
CA GLY A 128 12.89 8.70 -6.61
C GLY A 128 13.38 9.34 -7.91
N VAL A 129 13.55 8.50 -8.93
CA VAL A 129 13.81 8.98 -10.30
C VAL A 129 12.52 9.50 -10.90
N ASP A 130 12.48 10.80 -11.17
CA ASP A 130 11.29 11.50 -11.64
C ASP A 130 10.75 10.98 -12.98
N SER A 131 9.43 10.96 -13.11
CA SER A 131 8.76 10.85 -14.40
C SER A 131 9.10 12.06 -15.27
N VAL A 132 9.43 11.81 -16.54
CA VAL A 132 9.84 12.87 -17.46
C VAL A 132 8.70 13.16 -18.42
N ILE A 133 8.43 14.44 -18.68
CA ILE A 133 7.52 14.82 -19.76
C ILE A 133 8.22 14.49 -21.09
N GLY A 134 7.68 13.53 -21.84
CA GLY A 134 8.17 13.19 -23.17
C GLY A 134 7.84 14.26 -24.22
N ASP A 135 8.38 14.09 -25.43
CA ASP A 135 8.33 15.07 -26.54
C ASP A 135 6.90 15.53 -26.93
N TYR A 136 5.86 14.81 -26.54
CA TYR A 136 4.45 15.16 -26.80
C TYR A 136 3.70 15.67 -25.56
N GLY A 137 4.39 16.08 -24.50
CA GLY A 137 3.74 16.53 -23.27
C GLY A 137 3.18 15.40 -22.40
N LEU A 138 3.34 14.14 -22.83
CA LEU A 138 2.92 12.96 -22.06
C LEU A 138 4.00 12.59 -21.05
N ARG A 139 3.63 12.44 -19.78
CA ARG A 139 4.54 11.93 -18.75
C ARG A 139 4.89 10.47 -19.05
N VAL A 140 6.17 10.22 -19.25
CA VAL A 140 6.76 8.89 -19.34
C VAL A 140 7.28 8.53 -17.95
N ALA A 141 6.90 7.36 -17.45
CA ALA A 141 7.44 6.87 -16.18
C ALA A 141 8.97 6.86 -16.25
N GLY A 142 9.64 7.47 -15.26
CA GLY A 142 11.09 7.55 -15.21
C GLY A 142 11.68 6.18 -14.90
N ALA A 143 11.93 5.91 -13.62
CA ALA A 143 12.15 4.57 -13.14
C ALA A 143 10.94 4.05 -12.36
N GLN A 144 10.73 2.74 -12.39
CA GLN A 144 9.58 2.13 -11.75
C GLN A 144 9.89 0.75 -11.20
N ILE A 145 9.08 0.30 -10.24
CA ILE A 145 9.01 -1.10 -9.83
C ILE A 145 7.72 -1.68 -10.38
N GLY A 146 7.84 -2.60 -11.34
CA GLY A 146 6.69 -3.31 -11.90
C GLY A 146 6.28 -4.49 -11.03
N MET A 147 5.00 -4.87 -11.09
CA MET A 147 4.42 -5.93 -10.26
C MET A 147 3.41 -6.76 -11.03
N THR A 148 3.21 -7.98 -10.56
CA THR A 148 2.16 -8.89 -11.02
C THR A 148 1.12 -9.10 -9.93
N GLY A 149 -0.14 -9.25 -10.34
CA GLY A 149 -1.28 -9.44 -9.45
C GLY A 149 -2.48 -8.64 -9.94
N VAL A 150 -3.68 -9.12 -9.60
CA VAL A 150 -4.93 -8.50 -10.06
C VAL A 150 -5.93 -8.45 -8.91
N GLN A 151 -6.51 -7.27 -8.71
CA GLN A 151 -7.58 -6.99 -7.76
C GLN A 151 -8.90 -6.74 -8.49
N GLY A 152 -9.95 -7.32 -7.96
CA GLY A 152 -11.30 -7.22 -8.47
C GLY A 152 -12.20 -6.70 -7.39
N PHE A 153 -12.80 -5.56 -7.67
CA PHE A 153 -13.68 -4.88 -6.75
C PHE A 153 -15.08 -4.83 -7.31
N TYR A 154 -16.05 -5.05 -6.43
CA TYR A 154 -17.45 -4.90 -6.76
C TYR A 154 -17.95 -3.57 -6.19
N ALA A 155 -18.67 -2.82 -7.03
CA ALA A 155 -19.16 -1.49 -6.74
C ALA A 155 -20.68 -1.45 -6.96
N PRO A 156 -21.50 -1.74 -5.93
CA PRO A 156 -22.96 -1.88 -6.06
C PRO A 156 -23.65 -0.63 -6.59
N TYR A 157 -23.11 0.57 -6.30
CA TYR A 157 -23.72 1.83 -6.69
C TYR A 157 -23.11 2.47 -7.93
N TRP A 158 -22.13 1.79 -8.54
CA TRP A 158 -21.43 2.24 -9.74
C TRP A 158 -22.30 2.10 -10.99
N LEU A 159 -22.41 3.18 -11.78
CA LEU A 159 -23.17 3.20 -13.05
C LEU A 159 -24.63 2.71 -12.93
N THR A 160 -25.23 2.89 -11.75
CA THR A 160 -26.62 2.50 -11.42
C THR A 160 -27.68 3.11 -12.35
N ASN A 161 -27.31 4.09 -13.16
CA ASN A 161 -28.17 4.79 -14.09
C ASN A 161 -28.53 4.01 -15.37
N CYS A 162 -27.88 2.88 -15.71
CA CYS A 162 -28.26 2.13 -16.91
C CYS A 162 -29.07 0.84 -16.67
N CYS A 163 -28.89 0.11 -15.56
CA CYS A 163 -29.64 -1.14 -15.33
C CYS A 163 -29.82 -1.55 -13.85
N GLY A 164 -29.42 -0.71 -12.88
CA GLY A 164 -29.47 -1.08 -11.45
C GLY A 164 -28.56 -2.25 -11.03
N LEU A 165 -27.64 -2.67 -11.90
CA LEU A 165 -26.63 -3.70 -11.61
C LEU A 165 -25.31 -2.98 -11.29
N GLY A 166 -24.72 -3.29 -10.14
CA GLY A 166 -23.40 -2.78 -9.78
C GLY A 166 -22.32 -3.15 -10.78
N GLY A 167 -21.20 -2.45 -10.74
CA GLY A 167 -20.08 -2.67 -11.66
C GLY A 167 -18.93 -3.44 -11.02
N GLY A 168 -18.26 -4.28 -11.83
CA GLY A 168 -16.93 -4.78 -11.51
C GLY A 168 -15.87 -3.77 -11.95
N LEU A 169 -14.86 -3.57 -11.11
CA LEU A 169 -13.66 -2.81 -11.45
C LEU A 169 -12.43 -3.70 -11.25
N VAL A 170 -11.56 -3.67 -12.24
CA VAL A 170 -10.35 -4.48 -12.29
C VAL A 170 -9.15 -3.54 -12.27
N ASN A 171 -8.28 -3.73 -11.29
CA ASN A 171 -6.98 -3.08 -11.22
C ASN A 171 -5.90 -4.15 -11.07
N GLY A 172 -4.73 -3.96 -11.66
CA GLY A 172 -3.67 -4.94 -11.57
C GLY A 172 -2.43 -4.55 -12.34
N ASP A 173 -1.49 -5.50 -12.37
CA ASP A 173 -0.21 -5.37 -13.04
C ASP A 173 0.50 -4.06 -12.67
N PHE A 174 0.47 -3.75 -11.36
CA PHE A 174 0.77 -2.42 -10.87
C PHE A 174 2.22 -2.00 -11.14
N SER A 175 2.47 -0.70 -11.04
CA SER A 175 3.82 -0.14 -10.98
C SER A 175 3.92 0.91 -9.89
N VAL A 176 4.98 0.87 -9.07
CA VAL A 176 5.33 2.00 -8.20
C VAL A 176 6.18 2.98 -9.01
N VAL A 177 5.77 4.24 -9.04
CA VAL A 177 6.41 5.31 -9.82
C VAL A 177 6.54 6.56 -8.95
N TYR A 178 7.60 7.34 -9.17
CA TYR A 178 7.79 8.65 -8.58
C TYR A 178 7.52 9.76 -9.61
N ASP A 179 6.75 10.77 -9.20
CA ASP A 179 6.50 11.99 -9.97
C ASP A 179 6.59 13.21 -9.05
N THR A 180 7.56 14.09 -9.30
CA THR A 180 7.77 15.32 -8.52
C THR A 180 6.55 16.25 -8.55
N ALA A 181 5.76 16.25 -9.62
CA ALA A 181 4.54 17.06 -9.70
C ALA A 181 3.42 16.54 -8.80
N ARG A 182 3.51 15.30 -8.33
CA ARG A 182 2.62 14.75 -7.30
C ARG A 182 3.10 15.06 -5.89
N GLN A 183 4.28 15.65 -5.71
CA GLN A 183 4.77 16.04 -4.40
C GLN A 183 4.12 17.37 -3.96
N THR A 184 2.90 17.28 -3.43
CA THR A 184 2.13 18.44 -2.94
C THR A 184 1.34 18.05 -1.69
N ASP A 185 1.19 18.96 -0.72
CA ASP A 185 0.24 18.93 0.41
C ASP A 185 -0.33 17.54 0.76
N GLY A 186 0.50 16.69 1.39
CA GLY A 186 0.12 15.36 1.87
C GLY A 186 0.49 14.19 0.96
N ARG A 187 0.87 14.44 -0.29
CA ARG A 187 1.38 13.41 -1.22
C ARG A 187 2.92 13.40 -1.25
N SER A 188 3.50 12.21 -1.28
CA SER A 188 4.95 12.02 -1.31
C SER A 188 5.60 12.16 -2.69
N GLY A 189 4.79 12.18 -3.76
CA GLY A 189 5.26 12.04 -5.14
C GLY A 189 5.27 10.59 -5.62
N TRP A 190 5.28 9.61 -4.71
CA TRP A 190 5.13 8.20 -5.05
C TRP A 190 3.67 7.82 -5.21
N TYR A 191 3.40 6.94 -6.18
CA TYR A 191 2.05 6.43 -6.42
C TYR A 191 2.10 5.03 -7.04
N LEU A 192 0.98 4.33 -6.92
CA LEU A 192 0.71 3.05 -7.53
C LEU A 192 -0.09 3.27 -8.83
N ALA A 193 0.51 2.92 -9.96
CA ALA A 193 -0.14 2.95 -11.27
C ALA A 193 -0.73 1.57 -11.60
N ASN A 194 -2.03 1.50 -11.88
CA ASN A 194 -2.64 0.37 -12.57
C ASN A 194 -2.10 0.28 -13.99
N ASN A 195 -1.88 -0.93 -14.52
CA ASN A 195 -1.59 -1.13 -15.94
C ASN A 195 -2.54 -2.13 -16.61
N MET A 196 -3.51 -2.67 -15.86
CA MET A 196 -4.53 -3.52 -16.45
C MET A 196 -5.54 -2.68 -17.23
N TYR A 197 -5.83 -3.07 -18.48
CA TYR A 197 -6.58 -2.28 -19.48
C TYR A 197 -5.93 -0.97 -19.92
N PHE A 198 -5.59 -0.08 -18.98
CA PHE A 198 -5.01 1.23 -19.23
C PHE A 198 -4.17 1.70 -18.04
N THR A 199 -3.24 2.62 -18.30
CA THR A 199 -2.38 3.17 -17.24
C THR A 199 -3.09 4.32 -16.51
N MET A 200 -3.20 4.23 -15.19
CA MET A 200 -3.78 5.27 -14.33
C MET A 200 -3.21 5.17 -12.91
N ALA A 201 -2.94 6.31 -12.25
CA ALA A 201 -2.64 6.29 -10.83
C ALA A 201 -3.88 5.82 -10.06
N THR A 202 -3.76 4.75 -9.30
CA THR A 202 -4.85 4.17 -8.48
C THR A 202 -4.78 4.68 -7.05
N TYR A 203 -3.57 4.74 -6.50
CA TYR A 203 -3.30 5.22 -5.14
C TYR A 203 -2.08 6.13 -5.14
N ASP A 204 -2.14 7.26 -4.45
CA ASP A 204 -0.95 8.04 -4.08
C ASP A 204 -0.43 7.56 -2.72
N PHE A 205 0.86 7.73 -2.44
CA PHE A 205 1.44 7.33 -1.16
C PHE A 205 1.67 8.54 -0.24
N SER A 206 1.40 8.36 1.05
CA SER A 206 1.67 9.35 2.10
C SER A 206 2.33 8.71 3.32
N ASN A 207 2.79 9.55 4.25
CA ASN A 207 3.38 9.14 5.52
C ASN A 207 4.47 8.06 5.39
N LEU A 208 5.33 8.25 4.38
CA LEU A 208 6.35 7.29 4.03
C LEU A 208 7.37 7.08 5.16
N SER A 209 7.71 5.81 5.37
CA SER A 209 8.78 5.36 6.26
C SER A 209 9.67 4.37 5.51
N ILE A 210 10.98 4.54 5.65
CA ILE A 210 11.96 3.66 5.05
C ILE A 210 12.79 2.99 6.14
N ALA A 211 13.02 1.68 5.97
CA ALA A 211 13.97 0.94 6.79
C ALA A 211 14.86 0.11 5.88
N PHE A 212 16.16 0.18 6.08
CA PHE A 212 17.12 -0.50 5.22
C PHE A 212 18.32 -0.99 6.01
N THR A 213 18.97 -2.02 5.47
CA THR A 213 20.24 -2.54 5.98
C THR A 213 21.36 -2.29 4.97
N ASP A 214 21.05 -2.38 3.67
CA ASP A 214 21.91 -2.05 2.55
C ASP A 214 21.06 -1.68 1.32
N ALA A 215 21.70 -1.53 0.16
CA ALA A 215 21.05 -1.10 -1.09
C ALA A 215 20.05 -2.10 -1.68
N ASP A 216 20.17 -3.39 -1.32
CA ASP A 216 19.33 -4.48 -1.85
C ASP A 216 18.30 -4.97 -0.81
N ASN A 217 18.54 -4.67 0.48
CA ASN A 217 17.71 -5.07 1.61
C ASN A 217 17.09 -3.85 2.29
N TRP A 218 15.92 -3.45 1.78
CA TRP A 218 15.16 -2.31 2.28
C TRP A 218 13.65 -2.56 2.20
N ARG A 219 12.89 -1.76 2.97
CA ARG A 219 11.45 -1.62 2.84
C ARG A 219 11.03 -0.17 2.83
N LEU A 220 10.00 0.12 2.04
CA LEU A 220 9.25 1.37 2.04
C LEU A 220 7.81 1.05 2.44
N SER A 221 7.28 1.76 3.43
CA SER A 221 5.90 1.59 3.90
C SER A 221 5.25 2.94 4.12
N GLY A 222 3.92 2.97 4.13
CA GLY A 222 3.13 4.16 4.40
C GLY A 222 1.68 3.90 4.06
N ASP A 223 0.93 4.98 3.91
CA ASP A 223 -0.51 4.92 3.66
C ASP A 223 -0.80 4.97 2.16
N LEU A 224 -1.93 4.39 1.78
CA LEU A 224 -2.50 4.38 0.45
C LEU A 224 -3.63 5.40 0.43
N LEU A 225 -3.40 6.51 -0.27
CA LEU A 225 -4.43 7.50 -0.53
C LEU A 225 -5.12 7.20 -1.85
N MET A 226 -6.44 7.29 -1.91
CA MET A 226 -7.15 7.22 -3.19
C MET A 226 -6.68 8.34 -4.12
N SER A 227 -6.12 8.01 -5.28
CA SER A 227 -5.59 9.04 -6.18
C SER A 227 -6.68 9.99 -6.68
N PRO A 228 -6.35 11.22 -7.11
CA PRO A 228 -7.32 12.11 -7.72
C PRO A 228 -7.99 11.50 -8.96
N GLU A 229 -7.24 10.79 -9.79
CA GLU A 229 -7.76 10.15 -11.00
C GLU A 229 -8.78 9.06 -10.66
N ASN A 230 -8.42 8.15 -9.76
CA ASN A 230 -9.25 7.01 -9.41
C ASN A 230 -10.44 7.44 -8.53
N GLY A 231 -10.23 8.34 -7.57
CA GLY A 231 -11.30 8.91 -6.75
C GLY A 231 -12.34 9.66 -7.58
N SER A 232 -11.89 10.45 -8.57
CA SER A 232 -12.79 11.17 -9.49
C SER A 232 -13.57 10.24 -10.39
N MET A 233 -12.90 9.21 -10.94
CA MET A 233 -13.56 8.13 -11.66
C MET A 233 -14.64 7.55 -10.74
N LEU A 234 -14.24 7.11 -9.53
CA LEU A 234 -15.08 6.48 -8.51
C LEU A 234 -16.20 7.35 -7.92
N LYS A 235 -16.26 8.64 -8.29
CA LYS A 235 -17.15 9.66 -7.72
C LYS A 235 -17.05 9.74 -6.19
N GLY A 236 -15.88 9.45 -5.64
CA GLY A 236 -15.61 9.47 -4.21
C GLY A 236 -14.64 10.59 -3.82
N ALA A 237 -14.23 10.58 -2.56
CA ALA A 237 -13.24 11.52 -2.05
C ALA A 237 -11.87 11.28 -2.72
N ILE A 238 -11.16 12.36 -3.03
CA ILE A 238 -9.76 12.28 -3.48
C ILE A 238 -8.84 12.37 -2.26
N LEU A 239 -7.68 11.72 -2.33
CA LEU A 239 -6.64 11.73 -1.30
C LEU A 239 -7.11 11.24 0.08
N ASN A 240 -8.20 10.48 0.14
CA ASN A 240 -8.63 9.82 1.35
C ASN A 240 -7.75 8.60 1.59
N ASP A 241 -7.30 8.42 2.82
CA ASP A 241 -6.61 7.21 3.25
C ASP A 241 -7.55 6.02 3.15
N VAL A 242 -7.12 4.99 2.41
CA VAL A 242 -7.86 3.75 2.17
C VAL A 242 -7.07 2.52 2.59
N GLY A 243 -6.00 2.67 3.37
CA GLY A 243 -5.25 1.59 3.97
C GLY A 243 -3.74 1.79 3.88
N ASP A 244 -2.99 0.71 4.04
CA ASP A 244 -1.54 0.73 4.18
C ASP A 244 -0.86 -0.13 3.11
N PHE A 245 0.40 0.20 2.82
CA PHE A 245 1.26 -0.66 2.01
C PHE A 245 2.61 -0.93 2.65
N CYS A 246 3.23 -2.02 2.19
CA CYS A 246 4.64 -2.28 2.44
C CYS A 246 5.30 -2.89 1.21
N LEU A 247 6.27 -2.17 0.65
CA LEU A 247 7.17 -2.60 -0.41
C LEU A 247 8.46 -3.11 0.23
N GLY A 248 8.78 -4.40 0.07
CA GLY A 248 9.96 -5.02 0.67
C GLY A 248 10.83 -5.72 -0.37
N SER A 249 12.14 -5.52 -0.25
CA SER A 249 13.20 -6.17 -1.02
C SER A 249 14.10 -7.01 -0.12
N GLY A 250 14.66 -8.09 -0.66
CA GLY A 250 15.62 -8.94 0.05
C GLY A 250 15.05 -9.50 1.35
N SER A 251 15.72 -9.26 2.48
CA SER A 251 15.29 -9.70 3.81
C SER A 251 13.95 -9.11 4.28
N PHE A 252 13.45 -8.05 3.63
CA PHE A 252 12.15 -7.45 3.94
C PHE A 252 11.01 -7.95 3.05
N THR A 253 11.25 -8.93 2.18
CA THR A 253 10.19 -9.57 1.40
C THR A 253 9.10 -10.13 2.33
N GLY A 254 7.83 -9.94 1.96
CA GLY A 254 6.67 -10.29 2.79
C GLY A 254 6.32 -9.26 3.88
N CYS A 255 6.95 -8.08 3.87
CA CYS A 255 6.59 -7.05 4.85
C CYS A 255 5.12 -6.59 4.72
N GLY A 256 4.56 -6.10 5.82
CA GLY A 256 3.16 -5.67 5.88
C GLY A 256 2.13 -6.80 5.92
N GLN A 257 2.55 -8.06 5.79
CA GLN A 257 1.65 -9.20 5.98
C GLN A 257 1.28 -9.32 7.46
N VAL A 258 -0.01 -9.29 7.74
CA VAL A 258 -0.58 -9.54 9.07
C VAL A 258 -0.69 -11.04 9.24
N SER A 259 -0.01 -11.59 10.25
CA SER A 259 -0.14 -13.00 10.61
C SER A 259 -1.58 -13.27 11.01
N THR A 260 -2.30 -14.06 10.22
CA THR A 260 -3.56 -14.67 10.64
C THR A 260 -3.19 -15.78 11.62
N VAL A 261 -2.96 -15.40 12.88
CA VAL A 261 -2.67 -16.37 13.95
C VAL A 261 -3.78 -17.41 13.90
N PRO A 262 -3.48 -18.68 13.58
CA PRO A 262 -4.47 -19.74 13.73
C PRO A 262 -4.87 -19.68 15.20
N LEU A 263 -6.14 -19.38 15.49
CA LEU A 263 -6.63 -19.30 16.87
C LEU A 263 -6.02 -20.48 17.62
N PRO A 264 -5.19 -20.23 18.65
CA PRO A 264 -4.41 -21.30 19.24
C PRO A 264 -5.38 -22.37 19.69
N THR A 265 -4.99 -23.62 19.50
CA THR A 265 -5.73 -24.82 19.91
C THR A 265 -6.15 -24.76 21.39
N SER A 266 -5.61 -23.82 22.17
CA SER A 266 -6.09 -23.44 23.49
C SER A 266 -7.58 -23.04 23.54
N ALA A 267 -8.14 -22.37 22.52
CA ALA A 267 -9.58 -22.09 22.47
C ALA A 267 -10.40 -23.39 22.44
N TRP A 268 -9.90 -24.42 21.75
CA TRP A 268 -10.47 -25.78 21.78
C TRP A 268 -10.22 -26.50 23.12
N LEU A 269 -9.06 -26.29 23.75
CA LEU A 269 -8.77 -26.84 25.08
C LEU A 269 -9.69 -26.25 26.16
N PHE A 270 -10.05 -24.96 26.07
CA PHE A 270 -11.02 -24.32 26.98
C PHE A 270 -12.46 -24.88 26.79
N ILE A 271 -12.86 -25.19 25.55
CA ILE A 271 -14.17 -25.81 25.29
C ILE A 271 -14.22 -27.26 25.78
N SER A 272 -13.13 -28.03 25.57
CA SER A 272 -13.06 -29.43 26.03
C SER A 272 -13.03 -29.58 27.55
N SER A 273 -12.40 -28.63 28.26
CA SER A 273 -12.35 -28.63 29.72
C SER A 273 -13.70 -28.24 30.35
N LEU A 274 -14.50 -27.38 29.72
CA LEU A 274 -15.83 -27.03 30.21
C LEU A 274 -16.85 -28.18 30.07
N LEU A 275 -16.78 -28.97 28.99
CA LEU A 275 -17.63 -30.15 28.82
C LEU A 275 -17.26 -31.30 29.78
N GLY A 276 -16.01 -31.38 30.23
CA GLY A 276 -15.57 -32.34 31.24
C GLY A 276 -16.19 -32.14 32.62
N PHE A 277 -16.52 -30.89 33.01
CA PHE A 277 -17.10 -30.61 34.32
C PHE A 277 -18.61 -30.83 34.41
N VAL A 278 -19.34 -30.83 33.29
CA VAL A 278 -20.79 -31.13 33.27
C VAL A 278 -21.07 -32.63 33.42
N GLY A 279 -20.11 -33.50 33.10
CA GLY A 279 -20.23 -34.96 33.20
C GLY A 279 -20.07 -35.55 34.61
N PHE A 280 -19.59 -34.77 35.60
CA PHE A 280 -19.33 -35.26 36.96
C PHE A 280 -20.42 -34.94 37.99
N SER A 281 -21.47 -34.21 37.63
CA SER A 281 -22.53 -33.81 38.59
C SER A 281 -23.72 -34.79 38.71
N SER A 282 -23.79 -35.87 37.91
CA SER A 282 -24.89 -36.85 37.97
C SER A 282 -24.45 -38.22 38.51
N ARG A 283 -23.91 -38.26 39.73
CA ARG A 283 -23.92 -39.51 40.49
C ARG A 283 -24.04 -39.27 41.98
N LYS A 284 -25.28 -39.34 42.50
CA LYS A 284 -25.61 -40.05 43.74
C LYS A 284 -27.13 -40.15 43.99
N ARG A 285 -27.53 -41.41 44.12
CA ARG A 285 -28.69 -42.00 44.82
C ARG A 285 -30.08 -41.75 44.24
#